data_AF-A0A2E2AFS1-F1
#
_entry.id   AF-A0A2E2AFS1-F1
#
_cell.length_a   1.000
_cell.length_b   1.000
_cell.length_c   1.000
_cell.angle_alpha   90.00
_cell.angle_beta   90.00
_cell.angle_gamma   90.00
#
_symmetry.space_group_name_H-M   'P 1'
#
loop_
_entity.id
_entity.type
_entity.pdbx_description
1 polymer ?
#
loop_
_entity_poly.entity_id
_entity_poly.type
_entity_poly.pdbx_seq_one_letter_code
_entity_poly.pdbx_strand_id
1 'polypeptide(L)'
;MNSDRLIHYKVYLLFILLSAFFLIMPEKSLAKKSHPYVKKIRVIGNTLIDSYDVDKTLDLKEGLTMTPEIMDMVVSELKANYQYHGHSFIDAYPVLKIKNGVMTIKVDEKDEYNWGKPRAERAVLKKAFLYDIKLTDSKKQEIVETLLKGYRKQRKVEEIVAKFLVEKQRRRIEEIQSKTRAAMREKIADKVKEYQAIKKNIEEQDAKRVEAMKNRIVSAGIKKTDDTTEKKLKVVSDEYTDLDEFLDNVMFEEMLNPGL
;
A
#
# COMPACT_ATOMS: atom_id res chain seq x y z
N MET A 1 -13.87 -40.21 -54.54
CA MET A 1 -12.57 -40.15 -53.85
C MET A 1 -12.12 -38.71 -53.81
N ASN A 2 -11.92 -38.11 -52.61
CA ASN A 2 -11.14 -36.87 -52.32
C ASN A 2 -11.65 -36.06 -51.10
N SER A 3 -12.55 -36.58 -50.25
CA SER A 3 -12.93 -35.89 -49.01
C SER A 3 -11.89 -36.07 -47.88
N ASP A 4 -11.37 -37.30 -47.70
CA ASP A 4 -10.47 -37.61 -46.57
C ASP A 4 -9.09 -36.96 -46.68
N ARG A 5 -8.57 -36.79 -47.90
CA ARG A 5 -7.29 -36.10 -48.13
C ARG A 5 -7.36 -34.61 -47.80
N LEU A 6 -8.53 -33.99 -47.99
CA LEU A 6 -8.74 -32.56 -47.72
C LEU A 6 -8.81 -32.29 -46.21
N ILE A 7 -9.40 -33.22 -45.45
CA ILE A 7 -9.46 -33.16 -43.98
C ILE A 7 -8.05 -33.34 -43.40
N HIS A 8 -7.28 -34.32 -43.89
CA HIS A 8 -5.90 -34.50 -43.45
C HIS A 8 -5.02 -33.28 -43.74
N TYR A 9 -5.15 -32.64 -44.92
CA TYR A 9 -4.43 -31.41 -45.22
C TYR A 9 -4.80 -30.26 -44.28
N LYS A 10 -6.09 -30.09 -43.94
CA LYS A 10 -6.53 -29.07 -42.99
C LYS A 10 -6.01 -29.30 -41.58
N VAL A 11 -6.02 -30.55 -41.11
CA VAL A 11 -5.47 -30.92 -39.79
C VAL A 11 -3.96 -30.71 -39.75
N TYR A 12 -3.25 -31.08 -40.82
CA TYR A 12 -1.81 -30.86 -40.91
C TYR A 12 -1.44 -29.38 -40.98
N LEU A 13 -2.20 -28.59 -41.75
CA LEU A 13 -2.02 -27.14 -41.82
C LEU A 13 -2.30 -26.48 -40.46
N LEU A 14 -3.33 -26.94 -39.73
CA LEU A 14 -3.65 -26.47 -38.39
C LEU A 14 -2.52 -26.81 -37.40
N PHE A 15 -1.95 -28.02 -37.47
CA PHE A 15 -0.82 -28.42 -36.65
C PHE A 15 0.45 -27.60 -36.95
N ILE A 16 0.71 -27.30 -38.23
CA ILE A 16 1.82 -26.44 -38.64
C ILE A 16 1.61 -24.99 -38.18
N LEU A 17 0.38 -24.47 -38.27
CA LEU A 17 0.04 -23.14 -37.77
C LEU A 17 0.16 -23.07 -36.24
N LEU A 18 -0.27 -24.10 -35.51
CA LEU A 18 -0.11 -24.17 -34.06
C LEU A 18 1.36 -24.25 -33.65
N SER A 19 2.18 -25.05 -34.34
CA SER A 19 3.60 -25.17 -34.03
C SER A 19 4.37 -23.89 -34.37
N ALA A 20 4.03 -23.23 -35.48
CA ALA A 20 4.55 -21.91 -35.81
C ALA A 20 4.15 -20.86 -34.77
N PHE A 21 2.93 -20.93 -34.22
CA PHE A 21 2.48 -20.03 -33.15
C PHE A 21 3.27 -20.24 -31.84
N PHE A 22 3.65 -21.48 -31.52
CA PHE A 22 4.54 -21.79 -30.40
C PHE A 22 5.98 -21.29 -30.62
N LEU A 23 6.45 -21.23 -31.87
CA LEU A 23 7.77 -20.67 -32.22
C LEU A 23 7.81 -19.14 -32.24
N ILE A 24 6.66 -18.47 -32.44
CA ILE A 24 6.53 -17.00 -32.43
C ILE A 24 6.21 -16.47 -31.02
N MET A 25 5.78 -17.34 -30.11
CA MET A 25 5.70 -16.99 -28.69
C MET A 25 7.11 -16.63 -28.22
N PRO A 26 7.37 -15.38 -27.77
CA PRO A 26 8.66 -15.04 -27.21
C PRO A 26 8.88 -15.99 -26.04
N GLU A 27 10.01 -16.71 -26.05
CA GLU A 27 10.47 -17.47 -24.89
C GLU A 27 10.47 -16.51 -23.70
N LYS A 28 9.43 -16.60 -22.86
CA LYS A 28 9.47 -16.00 -21.53
C LYS A 28 10.51 -16.82 -20.79
N SER A 29 11.77 -16.40 -20.91
CA SER A 29 12.91 -16.98 -20.23
C SER A 29 12.50 -17.28 -18.79
N LEU A 30 12.47 -18.58 -18.46
CA LEU A 30 12.17 -19.09 -17.13
C LEU A 30 13.27 -18.76 -16.11
N ALA A 31 14.34 -18.05 -16.51
CA ALA A 31 15.32 -17.45 -15.62
C ALA A 31 14.76 -16.18 -14.95
N LYS A 32 13.71 -16.35 -14.13
CA LYS A 32 13.14 -15.30 -13.30
C LYS A 32 14.13 -15.01 -12.16
N LYS A 33 14.99 -14.00 -12.38
CA LYS A 33 16.04 -13.41 -11.51
C LYS A 33 17.48 -13.82 -11.85
N SER A 34 17.95 -13.47 -13.06
CA SER A 34 19.34 -13.02 -13.18
C SER A 34 19.42 -11.67 -12.46
N HIS A 35 20.15 -11.61 -11.35
CA HIS A 35 20.45 -10.34 -10.69
C HIS A 35 21.04 -9.37 -11.72
N PRO A 36 20.54 -8.13 -11.80
CA PRO A 36 20.92 -7.23 -12.86
C PRO A 36 22.41 -6.86 -12.75
N TYR A 37 23.15 -7.05 -13.83
CA TYR A 37 24.57 -6.74 -13.90
C TYR A 37 24.78 -5.24 -14.09
N VAL A 38 25.60 -4.63 -13.21
CA VAL A 38 25.84 -3.18 -13.17
C VAL A 38 27.30 -2.90 -13.47
N LYS A 39 27.54 -2.09 -14.50
CA LYS A 39 28.85 -1.61 -14.92
C LYS A 39 29.25 -0.31 -14.24
N LYS A 40 28.29 0.57 -13.96
CA LYS A 40 28.53 1.89 -13.36
C LYS A 40 27.43 2.26 -12.36
N ILE A 41 27.83 2.91 -11.28
CA ILE A 41 26.92 3.55 -10.34
C ILE A 41 26.89 5.04 -10.65
N ARG A 42 25.69 5.62 -10.68
CA ARG A 42 25.49 7.06 -10.82
C ARG A 42 24.82 7.56 -9.56
N VAL A 43 25.42 8.56 -8.94
CA VAL A 43 24.81 9.27 -7.82
C VAL A 43 24.08 10.51 -8.34
N ILE A 44 22.88 10.76 -7.84
CA ILE A 44 22.07 11.94 -8.17
C ILE A 44 21.64 12.60 -6.86
N GLY A 45 21.69 13.93 -6.81
CA GLY A 45 21.30 14.71 -5.63
C GLY A 45 22.48 15.06 -4.72
N ASN A 46 23.71 14.69 -5.10
CA ASN A 46 24.92 15.13 -4.43
C ASN A 46 25.21 16.60 -4.78
N THR A 47 25.22 17.46 -3.78
CA THR A 47 25.65 18.86 -3.92
C THR A 47 26.73 19.24 -2.90
N LEU A 48 26.87 18.46 -1.83
CA LEU A 48 27.86 18.70 -0.78
C LEU A 48 29.24 18.11 -1.09
N ILE A 49 29.28 17.06 -1.91
CA ILE A 49 30.53 16.41 -2.37
C ILE A 49 30.55 16.46 -3.89
N ASP A 50 31.73 16.77 -4.44
CA ASP A 50 31.97 16.76 -5.87
C ASP A 50 31.62 15.39 -6.48
N SER A 51 30.87 15.40 -7.57
CA SER A 51 30.51 14.19 -8.32
C SER A 51 31.74 13.38 -8.74
N TYR A 52 32.87 14.02 -9.03
CA TYR A 52 34.11 13.34 -9.39
C TYR A 52 34.66 12.50 -8.23
N ASP A 53 34.65 13.04 -7.02
CA ASP A 53 35.12 12.33 -5.84
C ASP A 53 34.21 11.16 -5.50
N VAL A 54 32.89 11.34 -5.62
CA VAL A 54 31.90 10.28 -5.40
C VAL A 54 32.05 9.16 -6.44
N ASP A 55 32.20 9.50 -7.72
CA ASP A 55 32.37 8.52 -8.80
C ASP A 55 33.65 7.70 -8.61
N LYS A 56 34.72 8.31 -8.08
CA LYS A 56 35.97 7.60 -7.77
C LYS A 56 35.82 6.60 -6.62
N THR A 57 35.02 6.93 -5.60
CA THR A 57 34.77 6.03 -4.46
C THR A 57 33.92 4.83 -4.86
N LEU A 58 32.97 5.00 -5.78
CA LEU A 58 31.99 3.97 -6.16
C LEU A 58 32.30 3.29 -7.51
N ASP A 59 33.55 3.35 -7.98
CA ASP A 59 33.94 2.75 -9.25
C ASP A 59 33.99 1.22 -9.18
N LEU A 60 33.11 0.57 -9.94
CA LEU A 60 32.96 -0.89 -9.97
C LEU A 60 33.97 -1.59 -10.89
N LYS A 61 34.78 -0.85 -11.67
CA LYS A 61 35.78 -1.35 -12.64
C LYS A 61 35.25 -2.42 -13.62
N GLU A 62 35.19 -3.67 -13.18
CA GLU A 62 34.80 -4.84 -13.97
C GLU A 62 33.29 -5.12 -13.94
N GLY A 63 32.52 -4.28 -13.24
CA GLY A 63 31.08 -4.43 -13.08
C GLY A 63 30.70 -5.56 -12.12
N LEU A 64 29.56 -5.41 -11.46
CA LEU A 64 29.14 -6.28 -10.37
C LEU A 64 27.68 -6.69 -10.53
N THR A 65 27.39 -7.94 -10.19
CA THR A 65 26.03 -8.45 -10.09
C THR A 65 25.35 -7.81 -8.88
N MET A 66 24.30 -7.01 -9.09
CA MET A 66 23.64 -6.32 -7.96
C MET A 66 22.62 -7.22 -7.26
N THR A 67 22.99 -7.67 -6.06
CA THR A 67 22.07 -8.24 -5.08
C THR A 67 21.61 -7.15 -4.09
N PRO A 68 20.50 -7.35 -3.36
CA PRO A 68 20.07 -6.42 -2.31
C PRO A 68 21.16 -6.08 -1.30
N GLU A 69 21.94 -7.07 -0.87
CA GLU A 69 23.00 -6.91 0.12
C GLU A 69 24.14 -6.04 -0.42
N ILE A 70 24.50 -6.21 -1.69
CA ILE A 70 25.52 -5.38 -2.35
C ILE A 70 24.99 -3.95 -2.53
N MET A 71 23.72 -3.77 -2.88
CA MET A 71 23.12 -2.43 -2.98
C MET A 71 23.16 -1.71 -1.63
N ASP A 72 22.83 -2.39 -0.54
CA ASP A 72 22.89 -1.84 0.81
C ASP A 72 24.33 -1.52 1.24
N MET A 73 25.30 -2.36 0.86
CA MET A 73 26.72 -2.11 1.09
C MET A 73 27.19 -0.84 0.37
N VAL A 74 26.91 -0.71 -0.92
CA VAL A 74 27.25 0.49 -1.72
C VAL A 74 26.62 1.74 -1.13
N VAL A 75 25.35 1.67 -0.72
CA VAL A 75 24.67 2.80 -0.06
C VAL A 75 25.36 3.15 1.26
N SER A 76 25.78 2.15 2.02
CA SER A 76 26.50 2.34 3.29
C SER A 76 27.87 2.97 3.07
N GLU A 77 28.62 2.54 2.05
CA GLU A 77 29.90 3.15 1.67
C GLU A 77 29.73 4.61 1.23
N LEU A 78 28.68 4.89 0.44
CA LEU A 78 28.34 6.27 0.08
C LEU A 78 28.09 7.10 1.33
N LYS A 79 27.28 6.61 2.27
CA LYS A 79 27.03 7.30 3.55
C LYS A 79 28.31 7.50 4.37
N ALA A 80 29.19 6.50 4.41
CA ALA A 80 30.48 6.60 5.08
C ALA A 80 31.38 7.66 4.44
N ASN A 81 31.38 7.78 3.11
CA ASN A 81 32.11 8.83 2.40
C ASN A 81 31.59 10.22 2.78
N TYR A 82 30.27 10.42 2.83
CA TYR A 82 29.70 11.67 3.33
C TYR A 82 30.10 11.98 4.77
N GLN A 83 30.08 10.96 5.62
CA GLN A 83 30.49 11.12 7.01
C GLN A 83 31.96 11.50 7.15
N TYR A 84 32.84 10.95 6.30
CA TYR A 84 34.26 11.33 6.23
C TYR A 84 34.43 12.83 5.92
N HIS A 85 33.61 13.38 5.03
CA HIS A 85 33.57 14.82 4.73
C HIS A 85 32.84 15.68 5.79
N GLY A 86 32.31 15.05 6.84
CA GLY A 86 31.63 15.72 7.95
C GLY A 86 30.12 15.94 7.74
N HIS A 87 29.51 15.23 6.79
CA HIS A 87 28.09 15.28 6.49
C HIS A 87 27.42 13.98 6.96
N SER A 88 26.74 14.02 8.09
CA SER A 88 26.21 12.82 8.75
C SER A 88 24.69 12.68 8.63
N PHE A 89 23.99 13.70 8.16
CA PHE A 89 22.53 13.74 8.08
C PHE A 89 22.06 13.61 6.63
N ILE A 90 22.63 12.64 5.92
CA ILE A 90 22.25 12.33 4.55
C ILE A 90 21.53 11.00 4.47
N ASP A 91 20.48 10.98 3.65
CA ASP A 91 19.81 9.75 3.26
C ASP A 91 20.21 9.38 1.85
N ALA A 92 20.33 8.09 1.60
CA ALA A 92 20.68 7.56 0.30
C ALA A 92 19.88 6.29 0.07
N TYR A 93 19.32 6.16 -1.13
CA TYR A 93 18.50 5.00 -1.49
C TYR A 93 18.73 4.61 -2.95
N PRO A 94 18.82 3.29 -3.25
CA PRO A 94 19.02 2.82 -4.60
C PRO A 94 17.71 2.91 -5.38
N VAL A 95 17.78 3.32 -6.64
CA VAL A 95 16.66 3.24 -7.57
C VAL A 95 16.77 1.91 -8.29
N LEU A 96 15.82 1.00 -8.06
CA LEU A 96 15.77 -0.38 -8.60
C LEU A 96 15.77 -0.49 -10.14
N LYS A 97 15.84 0.63 -10.86
CA LYS A 97 15.87 0.67 -12.31
C LYS A 97 17.31 0.74 -12.81
N ILE A 98 17.83 -0.40 -13.25
CA ILE A 98 19.10 -0.46 -13.98
C ILE A 98 18.82 -0.28 -15.46
N LYS A 99 19.39 0.77 -16.06
CA LYS A 99 19.27 1.06 -17.49
C LYS A 99 20.66 0.98 -18.11
N ASN A 100 20.85 0.12 -19.11
CA ASN A 100 22.12 -0.07 -19.81
C ASN A 100 23.30 -0.41 -18.86
N GLY A 101 23.05 -1.19 -17.80
CA GLY A 101 24.07 -1.52 -16.81
C GLY A 101 24.46 -0.36 -15.89
N VAL A 102 23.68 0.74 -15.85
CA VAL A 102 23.88 1.84 -14.91
C VAL A 102 22.84 1.76 -13.81
N MET A 103 23.30 1.66 -12.55
CA MET A 103 22.46 1.80 -11.36
C MET A 103 22.47 3.24 -10.89
N THR A 104 21.32 3.75 -10.46
CA THR A 104 21.22 5.10 -9.92
C THR A 104 20.97 5.05 -8.42
N ILE A 105 21.75 5.80 -7.65
CA ILE A 105 21.51 6.05 -6.22
C ILE A 105 21.07 7.50 -6.08
N LYS A 106 19.95 7.71 -5.39
CA LYS A 106 19.48 9.05 -5.04
C LYS A 106 19.97 9.38 -3.64
N VAL A 107 20.56 10.55 -3.50
CA VAL A 107 20.97 11.13 -2.22
C VAL A 107 20.01 12.27 -1.90
N ASP A 108 19.52 12.27 -0.66
CA ASP A 108 18.77 13.36 -0.07
C ASP A 108 19.64 14.04 1.00
N GLU A 109 20.05 15.27 0.71
CA GLU A 109 20.87 16.11 1.58
C GLU A 109 20.02 17.11 2.38
N LYS A 110 18.69 17.08 2.25
CA LYS A 110 17.79 18.09 2.83
C LYS A 110 17.98 18.22 4.35
N ASP A 111 18.16 17.11 5.04
CA ASP A 111 18.39 17.09 6.48
C ASP A 111 19.74 17.69 6.88
N GLU A 112 20.77 17.49 6.06
CA GLU A 112 22.08 18.12 6.25
C GLU A 112 22.01 19.64 6.05
N TYR A 113 21.20 20.11 5.09
CA TYR A 113 20.92 21.54 4.93
C TYR A 113 20.04 22.13 6.04
N ASN A 114 19.22 21.31 6.70
CA ASN A 114 18.36 21.75 7.80
C ASN A 114 19.04 21.66 9.16
N TRP A 115 19.92 20.69 9.41
CA TRP A 115 20.44 20.43 10.76
C TRP A 115 21.95 20.20 10.82
N GLY A 116 22.60 20.15 9.66
CA GLY A 116 24.00 19.81 9.50
C GLY A 116 24.94 21.00 9.37
N LYS A 117 26.16 20.68 8.92
CA LYS A 117 27.29 21.62 8.81
C LYS A 117 27.01 22.81 7.88
N PRO A 118 26.39 22.63 6.69
CA PRO A 118 26.12 23.75 5.78
C PRO A 118 25.25 24.84 6.40
N ARG A 119 24.23 24.48 7.20
CA ARG A 119 23.37 25.45 7.91
C ARG A 119 24.17 26.26 8.92
N ALA A 120 24.97 25.57 9.74
CA ALA A 120 25.75 26.19 10.80
C ALA A 120 26.78 27.17 10.21
N GLU A 121 27.54 26.73 9.21
CA GLU A 121 28.52 27.59 8.52
C GLU A 121 27.87 28.82 7.90
N ARG A 122 26.74 28.65 7.22
CA ARG A 122 25.99 29.76 6.63
C ARG A 122 25.50 30.74 7.70
N ALA A 123 25.03 30.24 8.85
CA ALA A 123 24.57 31.08 9.95
C ALA A 123 25.72 31.90 10.55
N VAL A 124 26.88 31.28 10.76
CA VAL A 124 28.08 31.96 11.27
C VAL A 124 28.57 33.02 10.30
N LEU A 125 28.74 32.68 9.02
CA LEU A 125 29.19 33.62 8.00
C LEU A 125 28.22 34.78 7.81
N LYS A 126 26.91 34.51 7.81
CA LYS A 126 25.88 35.56 7.75
C LYS A 126 25.99 36.52 8.93
N LYS A 127 26.18 36.00 10.15
CA LYS A 127 26.32 36.83 11.35
C LYS A 127 27.62 37.62 11.34
N ALA A 128 28.73 37.00 10.97
CA ALA A 128 30.02 37.67 10.84
C ALA A 128 29.96 38.83 9.84
N PHE A 129 29.34 38.60 8.68
CA PHE A 129 29.13 39.62 7.66
C PHE A 129 28.24 40.77 8.16
N LEU A 130 27.12 40.47 8.83
CA LEU A 130 26.19 41.50 9.34
C LEU A 130 26.80 42.41 10.41
N TYR A 131 27.79 41.93 11.16
CA TYR A 131 28.45 42.69 12.23
C TYR A 131 29.89 43.10 11.89
N ASP A 132 30.31 42.91 10.62
CA ASP A 132 31.66 43.19 10.14
C ASP A 132 32.80 42.57 10.99
N ILE A 133 32.59 41.32 11.42
CA ILE A 133 33.54 40.58 12.25
C ILE A 133 34.43 39.70 11.35
N LYS A 134 35.74 39.89 11.42
CA LYS A 134 36.72 38.95 10.85
C LYS A 134 36.94 37.77 11.80
N LEU A 135 36.44 36.60 11.43
CA LEU A 135 36.63 35.36 12.18
C LEU A 135 37.89 34.63 11.69
N THR A 136 38.69 34.12 12.62
CA THR A 136 39.73 33.11 12.30
C THR A 136 39.07 31.76 12.04
N ASP A 137 39.71 30.90 11.25
CA ASP A 137 39.18 29.56 10.94
C ASP A 137 38.92 28.71 12.18
N SER A 138 39.80 28.81 13.19
CA SER A 138 39.65 28.12 14.48
C SER A 138 38.38 28.56 15.22
N LYS A 139 38.12 29.87 15.29
CA LYS A 139 36.93 30.41 15.96
C LYS A 139 35.66 30.10 15.19
N LYS A 140 35.72 30.15 13.85
CA LYS A 140 34.61 29.73 12.98
C LYS A 140 34.22 28.27 13.27
N GLN A 141 35.20 27.37 13.34
CA GLN A 141 34.94 25.95 13.59
C GLN A 141 34.37 25.70 14.99
N GLU A 142 34.89 26.34 16.03
CA GLU A 142 34.38 26.25 17.40
C GLU A 142 32.90 26.66 17.51
N ILE A 143 32.53 27.76 16.85
CA ILE A 143 31.14 28.24 16.82
C ILE A 143 30.26 27.26 16.04
N VAL A 144 30.72 26.77 14.89
CA VAL A 144 29.99 25.80 14.07
C VAL A 144 29.70 24.52 14.86
N GLU A 145 30.68 23.96 15.55
CA GLU A 145 30.51 22.76 16.39
C GLU A 145 29.50 22.98 17.52
N THR A 146 29.50 24.17 18.11
CA THR A 146 28.54 24.55 19.15
C THR A 146 27.11 24.64 18.59
N LEU A 147 26.95 25.25 17.41
CA LEU A 147 25.66 25.30 16.71
C LEU A 147 25.17 23.92 16.32
N LEU A 148 26.04 23.04 15.84
CA LEU A 148 25.70 21.66 15.51
C LEU A 148 25.17 20.89 16.72
N LYS A 149 25.78 21.07 17.90
CA LYS A 149 25.26 20.49 19.16
C LYS A 149 23.87 21.04 19.50
N GLY A 150 23.63 22.34 19.28
CA GLY A 150 22.32 22.97 19.45
C GLY A 150 21.26 22.43 18.50
N TYR A 151 21.58 22.33 17.21
CA TYR A 151 20.70 21.79 16.17
C TYR A 151 20.33 20.33 16.43
N ARG A 152 21.29 19.50 16.88
CA ARG A 152 20.99 18.11 17.30
C ARG A 152 19.98 18.04 18.44
N LYS A 153 20.04 18.96 19.41
CA LYS A 153 19.06 19.02 20.50
C LYS A 153 17.69 19.45 19.99
N GLN A 154 17.63 20.48 19.14
CA GLN A 154 16.38 20.96 18.54
C GLN A 154 15.70 19.87 17.70
N ARG A 155 16.46 19.20 16.82
CA ARG A 155 15.98 18.07 16.02
C ARG A 155 15.34 16.98 16.88
N LYS A 156 15.99 16.55 17.97
CA LYS A 156 15.42 15.54 18.89
C LYS A 156 14.10 15.99 19.51
N VAL A 157 13.98 17.27 19.88
CA VAL A 157 12.74 17.82 20.42
C VAL A 157 11.65 17.81 19.34
N GLU A 158 11.96 18.24 18.12
CA GLU A 158 11.02 18.24 17.00
C GLU A 158 10.54 16.82 16.65
N GLU A 159 11.43 15.83 16.64
CA GLU A 159 11.07 14.42 16.43
C GLU A 159 10.12 13.89 17.51
N ILE A 160 10.35 14.24 18.78
CA ILE A 160 9.47 13.86 19.89
C ILE A 160 8.09 14.52 19.73
N VAL A 161 8.05 15.82 19.43
CA VAL A 161 6.80 16.55 19.21
C VAL A 161 6.05 15.99 18.01
N ALA A 162 6.74 15.73 16.89
CA ALA A 162 6.13 15.15 15.70
C ALA A 162 5.50 13.78 16.00
N LYS A 163 6.22 12.89 16.70
CA LYS A 163 5.71 11.59 17.11
C LYS A 163 4.47 11.72 17.99
N PHE A 164 4.50 12.61 18.98
CA PHE A 164 3.36 12.87 19.85
C PHE A 164 2.14 13.41 19.09
N LEU A 165 2.35 14.34 18.15
CA LEU A 165 1.26 14.91 17.34
C LEU A 165 0.62 13.85 16.44
N VAL A 166 1.43 13.00 15.79
CA VAL A 166 0.93 11.89 14.96
C VAL A 166 0.13 10.90 15.81
N GLU A 167 0.63 10.54 17.00
CA GLU A 167 -0.07 9.63 17.90
C GLU A 167 -1.40 10.22 18.39
N LYS A 168 -1.41 11.51 18.75
CA LYS A 168 -2.63 12.23 19.12
C LYS A 168 -3.65 12.28 17.97
N GLN A 169 -3.19 12.48 16.73
CA GLN A 169 -4.06 12.45 15.55
C GLN A 169 -4.63 11.06 15.30
N ARG A 170 -3.82 9.99 15.40
CA ARG A 170 -4.27 8.61 15.24
C ARG A 170 -5.36 8.25 16.24
N ARG A 171 -5.17 8.55 17.54
CA ARG A 171 -6.20 8.31 18.56
C ARG A 171 -7.50 9.04 18.27
N ARG A 172 -7.44 10.31 17.81
CA ARG A 172 -8.64 11.06 17.41
C ARG A 172 -9.36 10.42 16.22
N ILE A 173 -8.61 9.95 15.22
CA ILE A 173 -9.19 9.25 14.06
C ILE A 173 -9.88 7.96 14.52
N GLU A 174 -9.23 7.19 15.39
CA GLU A 174 -9.79 5.96 15.96
C GLU A 174 -11.08 6.23 16.78
N GLU A 175 -11.11 7.31 17.58
CA GLU A 175 -12.30 7.73 18.32
C GLU A 175 -13.46 8.17 17.39
N ILE A 176 -13.16 8.87 16.29
CA ILE A 176 -14.17 9.25 15.30
C ILE A 176 -14.69 7.99 14.59
N GLN A 177 -13.80 7.08 14.22
CA GLN A 177 -14.16 5.82 13.58
C GLN A 177 -14.96 4.89 14.51
N SER A 178 -14.68 4.88 15.80
CA SER A 178 -15.47 4.08 16.77
C SER A 178 -16.87 4.66 16.95
N LYS A 179 -17.00 6.00 17.08
CA LYS A 179 -18.31 6.67 17.20
C LYS A 179 -19.16 6.51 15.94
N THR A 180 -18.57 6.65 14.76
CA THR A 180 -19.28 6.44 13.49
C THR A 180 -19.74 4.99 13.33
N ARG A 181 -18.89 4.01 13.70
CA ARG A 181 -19.29 2.59 13.74
C ARG A 181 -20.46 2.34 14.69
N ALA A 182 -20.43 2.91 15.89
CA ALA A 182 -21.52 2.76 16.85
C ALA A 182 -22.84 3.34 16.31
N ALA A 183 -22.79 4.54 15.72
CA ALA A 183 -23.97 5.17 15.11
C ALA A 183 -24.52 4.38 13.91
N MET A 184 -23.65 3.76 13.10
CA MET A 184 -24.09 2.88 12.00
C MET A 184 -24.76 1.61 12.55
N ARG A 185 -24.19 0.98 13.57
CA ARG A 185 -24.78 -0.20 14.23
C ARG A 185 -26.17 0.10 14.79
N GLU A 186 -26.37 1.27 15.40
CA GLU A 186 -27.67 1.70 15.90
C GLU A 186 -28.70 1.84 14.77
N LYS A 187 -28.34 2.53 13.67
CA LYS A 187 -29.22 2.66 12.49
C LYS A 187 -29.58 1.32 11.86
N ILE A 188 -28.63 0.39 11.78
CA ILE A 188 -28.88 -0.96 11.25
C ILE A 188 -29.82 -1.71 12.18
N ALA A 189 -29.60 -1.66 13.50
CA ALA A 189 -30.47 -2.31 14.47
C ALA A 189 -31.92 -1.80 14.38
N ASP A 190 -32.13 -0.50 14.19
CA ASP A 190 -33.46 0.07 14.00
C ASP A 190 -34.11 -0.41 12.70
N LYS A 191 -33.38 -0.39 11.58
CA LYS A 191 -33.87 -0.94 10.30
C LYS A 191 -34.20 -2.43 10.38
N VAL A 192 -33.39 -3.22 11.09
CA VAL A 192 -33.65 -4.66 11.29
C VAL A 192 -34.95 -4.87 12.09
N LYS A 193 -35.19 -4.07 13.13
CA LYS A 193 -36.47 -4.12 13.88
C LYS A 193 -37.66 -3.75 13.01
N GLU A 194 -37.55 -2.70 12.21
CA GLU A 194 -38.60 -2.31 11.25
C GLU A 194 -38.89 -3.45 10.27
N TYR A 195 -37.85 -4.07 9.70
CA TYR A 195 -38.00 -5.19 8.78
C TYR A 195 -38.65 -6.41 9.44
N GLN A 196 -38.24 -6.76 10.67
CA GLN A 196 -38.87 -7.86 11.43
C GLN A 196 -40.35 -7.59 11.70
N ALA A 197 -40.72 -6.34 12.04
CA ALA A 197 -42.12 -5.95 12.25
C ALA A 197 -42.94 -6.05 10.95
N ILE A 198 -42.37 -5.61 9.81
CA ILE A 198 -43.00 -5.75 8.50
C ILE A 198 -43.19 -7.22 8.14
N LYS A 199 -42.16 -8.05 8.31
CA LYS A 199 -42.22 -9.49 8.04
C LYS A 199 -43.35 -10.16 8.83
N LYS A 200 -43.43 -9.87 10.14
CA LYS A 200 -44.50 -10.41 11.00
C LYS A 200 -45.89 -9.97 10.53
N ASN A 201 -46.06 -8.70 10.15
CA ASN A 201 -47.33 -8.20 9.62
C ASN A 201 -47.73 -8.88 8.29
N ILE A 202 -46.77 -9.14 7.41
CA ILE A 202 -47.01 -9.87 6.15
C ILE A 202 -47.40 -11.32 6.44
N GLU A 203 -46.68 -12.01 7.33
CA GLU A 203 -47.01 -13.38 7.75
C GLU A 203 -48.40 -13.47 8.39
N GLU A 204 -48.78 -12.51 9.24
CA GLU A 204 -50.12 -12.43 9.81
C GLU A 204 -51.20 -12.15 8.75
N GLN A 205 -50.91 -11.32 7.75
CA GLN A 205 -51.83 -11.03 6.66
C GLN A 205 -52.02 -12.23 5.73
N ASP A 206 -50.95 -12.96 5.43
CA ASP A 206 -50.99 -14.17 4.62
C ASP A 206 -51.66 -15.32 5.36
N ALA A 207 -51.43 -15.48 6.67
CA ALA A 207 -52.18 -16.43 7.50
C ALA A 207 -53.69 -16.17 7.45
N LYS A 208 -54.11 -14.90 7.59
CA LYS A 208 -55.53 -14.50 7.45
C LYS A 208 -56.08 -14.77 6.05
N ARG A 209 -55.29 -14.54 4.98
CA ARG A 209 -55.69 -14.85 3.60
C ARG A 209 -55.88 -16.35 3.37
N VAL A 210 -54.96 -17.17 3.88
CA VAL A 210 -55.03 -18.64 3.81
C VAL A 210 -56.25 -19.15 4.59
N GLU A 211 -56.52 -18.60 5.77
CA GLU A 211 -57.70 -18.96 6.56
C GLU A 211 -59.01 -18.55 5.87
N ALA A 212 -59.08 -17.35 5.29
CA ALA A 212 -60.22 -16.92 4.48
C ALA A 212 -60.43 -17.81 3.25
N MET A 213 -59.35 -18.24 2.59
CA MET A 213 -59.40 -19.16 1.46
C MET A 213 -59.88 -20.55 1.89
N LYS A 214 -59.41 -21.05 3.04
CA LYS A 214 -59.87 -22.31 3.64
C LYS A 214 -61.37 -22.26 3.97
N ASN A 215 -61.84 -21.16 4.57
CA ASN A 215 -63.26 -20.96 4.88
C ASN A 215 -64.12 -20.90 3.60
N ARG A 216 -63.62 -20.29 2.52
CA ARG A 216 -64.30 -20.29 1.21
C ARG A 216 -64.43 -21.70 0.63
N ILE A 217 -63.35 -22.51 0.68
CA ILE A 217 -63.35 -23.90 0.19
C ILE A 217 -64.36 -24.75 0.97
N VAL A 218 -64.40 -24.61 2.30
CA VAL A 218 -65.37 -25.31 3.16
C VAL A 218 -66.80 -24.87 2.88
N SER A 219 -67.05 -23.57 2.71
CA SER A 219 -68.38 -23.03 2.37
C SER A 219 -68.87 -23.42 0.97
N ALA A 220 -67.96 -23.70 0.04
CA ALA A 220 -68.27 -24.17 -1.31
C ALA A 220 -68.57 -25.68 -1.38
N GLY A 221 -68.53 -26.41 -0.25
CA GLY A 221 -68.93 -27.81 -0.18
C GLY A 221 -67.97 -28.80 -0.86
N ILE A 222 -66.71 -28.42 -1.09
CA ILE A 222 -65.71 -29.30 -1.68
C ILE A 222 -65.20 -30.26 -0.59
N LYS A 223 -65.48 -31.57 -0.73
CA LYS A 223 -64.98 -32.60 0.19
C LYS A 223 -63.44 -32.62 0.16
N LYS A 224 -62.83 -32.64 1.35
CA LYS A 224 -61.38 -32.70 1.57
C LYS A 224 -60.72 -33.73 0.65
N THR A 225 -59.82 -33.26 -0.21
CA THR A 225 -58.82 -34.12 -0.85
C THR A 225 -57.62 -34.24 0.08
N ASP A 226 -57.25 -35.49 0.32
CA ASP A 226 -56.23 -36.05 1.21
C ASP A 226 -54.99 -35.20 1.55
N ASP A 227 -54.53 -35.43 2.80
CA ASP A 227 -53.39 -34.86 3.54
C ASP A 227 -52.01 -35.04 2.88
N THR A 228 -51.83 -34.61 1.63
CA THR A 228 -50.55 -34.72 0.91
C THR A 228 -49.85 -33.39 0.64
N THR A 229 -50.43 -32.26 1.07
CA THR A 229 -49.83 -30.92 0.87
C THR A 229 -49.21 -30.29 2.12
N GLU A 230 -49.32 -30.88 3.31
CA GLU A 230 -48.60 -30.38 4.51
C GLU A 230 -47.07 -30.59 4.43
N LYS A 231 -46.57 -31.43 3.51
CA LYS A 231 -45.13 -31.75 3.41
C LYS A 231 -44.29 -30.80 2.56
N LYS A 232 -44.85 -29.71 2.01
CA LYS A 232 -44.11 -28.81 1.10
C LYS A 232 -43.92 -27.35 1.56
N LEU A 233 -44.25 -27.03 2.80
CA LEU A 233 -43.95 -25.71 3.39
C LEU A 233 -43.18 -25.85 4.71
N LYS A 234 -42.15 -26.70 4.73
CA LYS A 234 -40.96 -26.35 5.51
C LYS A 234 -40.20 -25.33 4.67
N VAL A 235 -40.66 -24.08 4.70
CA VAL A 235 -39.79 -22.94 4.42
C VAL A 235 -38.62 -23.14 5.37
N VAL A 236 -37.44 -23.30 4.79
CA VAL A 236 -36.16 -23.41 5.47
C VAL A 236 -36.09 -22.25 6.47
N SER A 237 -36.37 -22.56 7.73
CA SER A 237 -36.11 -21.70 8.87
C SER A 237 -34.62 -21.77 9.12
N ASP A 238 -33.83 -21.13 8.26
CA ASP A 238 -32.49 -20.72 8.66
C ASP A 238 -32.71 -19.56 9.64
N GLU A 239 -32.99 -19.92 10.89
CA GLU A 239 -32.73 -19.05 12.02
C GLU A 239 -31.26 -18.64 11.88
N TYR A 240 -31.01 -17.37 11.56
CA TYR A 240 -29.70 -16.76 11.76
C TYR A 240 -29.48 -16.70 13.27
N THR A 241 -28.98 -17.80 13.83
CA THR A 241 -28.71 -17.95 15.26
C THR A 241 -27.62 -17.00 15.75
N ASP A 242 -26.82 -16.43 14.85
CA ASP A 242 -25.76 -15.48 15.16
C ASP A 242 -26.03 -14.12 14.50
N LEU A 243 -26.98 -13.39 15.09
CA LEU A 243 -27.30 -11.99 14.74
C LEU A 243 -26.03 -11.12 14.73
N ASP A 244 -25.07 -11.39 15.61
CA ASP A 244 -23.80 -10.67 15.69
C ASP A 244 -22.90 -10.91 14.45
N GLU A 245 -22.87 -12.13 13.90
CA GLU A 245 -22.09 -12.46 12.70
C GLU A 245 -22.73 -11.86 11.43
N PHE A 246 -24.07 -11.85 11.36
CA PHE A 246 -24.79 -11.15 10.29
C PHE A 246 -24.55 -9.63 10.34
N LEU A 247 -24.63 -9.02 11.53
CA LEU A 247 -24.40 -7.59 11.72
C LEU A 247 -22.97 -7.19 11.37
N ASP A 248 -21.96 -8.00 11.74
CA ASP A 248 -20.58 -7.71 11.39
C ASP A 248 -20.30 -7.87 9.88
N ASN A 249 -20.95 -8.83 9.19
CA ASN A 249 -20.86 -8.97 7.73
C ASN A 249 -21.53 -7.81 6.98
N VAL A 250 -22.74 -7.40 7.38
CA VAL A 250 -23.44 -6.25 6.77
C VAL A 250 -22.67 -4.95 7.00
N MET A 251 -22.13 -4.76 8.21
CA MET A 251 -21.25 -3.61 8.53
C MET A 251 -19.99 -3.59 7.65
N PHE A 252 -19.42 -4.75 7.32
CA PHE A 252 -18.26 -4.85 6.45
C PHE A 252 -18.60 -4.49 4.99
N GLU A 253 -19.74 -4.95 4.48
CA GLU A 253 -20.19 -4.63 3.13
C GLU A 253 -20.53 -3.14 2.95
N GLU A 254 -21.20 -2.53 3.92
CA GLU A 254 -21.60 -1.12 3.86
C GLU A 254 -20.41 -0.15 4.06
N MET A 255 -19.34 -0.60 4.72
CA MET A 255 -18.06 0.12 4.75
C MET A 255 -17.32 0.10 3.42
N LEU A 256 -17.44 -0.99 2.65
CA LEU A 256 -16.80 -1.11 1.35
C LEU A 256 -17.55 -0.30 0.28
N ASN A 257 -18.87 -0.20 0.38
CA ASN A 257 -19.72 0.54 -0.57
C ASN A 257 -20.82 1.35 0.16
N PRO A 258 -20.50 2.56 0.67
CA PRO A 258 -21.51 3.39 1.32
C PRO A 258 -22.53 3.91 0.29
N GLY A 259 -23.77 3.38 0.32
CA GLY A 259 -24.93 3.96 -0.36
C GLY A 259 -25.40 3.30 -1.67
N LEU A 260 -25.20 1.99 -1.84
CA LEU A 260 -25.87 1.19 -2.87
C LEU A 260 -27.15 0.55 -2.34
#